data_AF-A0A924U8U6-F1
#
_entry.id   AF-A0A924U8U6-F1
#
_cell.length_a   1.000
_cell.length_b   1.000
_cell.length_c   1.000
_cell.angle_alpha   90.00
_cell.angle_beta   90.00
_cell.angle_gamma   90.00
#
_symmetry.space_group_name_H-M   'P 1'
#
loop_
_entity.id
_entity.type
_entity.pdbx_description
1 polymer ?
#
loop_
_entity_poly.entity_id
_entity_poly.type
_entity_poly.pdbx_seq_one_letter_code
_entity_poly.pdbx_strand_id
1 'polypeptide(L)'
;MNSTGQGHRFLFLQGPHGPFFHRLGRMLAAAGATTWRVGFNRGDRAFWPDTASYIPYKDPPEAWDLCLRAIIAEKSITDIVLYGDTRPIHAVAVVAARALGLTVHVFEEGYLRPHWVTYERGGSNGHSRLMTMSIRQMQQALEQSDMELPDAPARWGDMRQHMFWGALYHWFVLTGFWDYRNFRPHRALTVGQEFVLYCKRLVLLPVHRLRRIAATWAIQHGGAPYHLVILQLEHDASFQMHSPFTTMAEFLTLVVEGFAKGAPRHHHLVFKAHPLEDGRTPVAREIHRLT
;
A
#
# COMPACT_ATOMS: atom_id res chain seq x y z
N MET A 1 36.29 -7.64 1.05
CA MET A 1 34.85 -7.39 1.27
C MET A 1 34.14 -8.73 1.13
N ASN A 2 33.62 -9.30 2.22
CA ASN A 2 32.76 -10.48 2.12
C ASN A 2 31.45 -10.02 1.48
N SER A 3 31.24 -10.40 0.22
CA SER A 3 30.02 -10.12 -0.55
C SER A 3 28.87 -10.93 0.04
N THR A 4 28.12 -10.30 0.94
CA THR A 4 26.95 -10.89 1.61
C THR A 4 25.84 -11.32 0.63
N GLY A 5 25.91 -10.92 -0.64
CA GLY A 5 24.94 -11.30 -1.68
C GLY A 5 25.32 -12.56 -2.48
N GLN A 6 26.50 -13.15 -2.30
CA GLN A 6 26.88 -14.35 -3.06
C GLN A 6 25.91 -15.51 -2.84
N GLY A 7 25.49 -16.16 -3.93
CA GLY A 7 24.53 -17.26 -3.90
C GLY A 7 23.06 -16.83 -3.91
N HIS A 8 22.76 -15.55 -3.68
CA HIS A 8 21.40 -15.04 -3.73
C HIS A 8 20.97 -14.60 -5.13
N ARG A 9 19.74 -14.96 -5.50
CA ARG A 9 19.10 -14.61 -6.76
C ARG A 9 17.72 -14.02 -6.47
N PHE A 10 17.62 -12.70 -6.59
CA PHE A 10 16.43 -11.92 -6.28
C PHE A 10 15.52 -11.77 -7.50
N LEU A 11 14.24 -12.09 -7.36
CA LEU A 11 13.20 -11.80 -8.33
C LEU A 11 12.35 -10.63 -7.83
N PHE A 12 12.47 -9.48 -8.50
CA PHE A 12 11.64 -8.32 -8.25
C PHE A 12 10.31 -8.44 -9.00
N LEU A 13 9.21 -8.35 -8.27
CA LEU A 13 7.86 -8.16 -8.80
C LEU A 13 7.46 -6.69 -8.72
N GLN A 14 6.22 -6.35 -9.08
CA GLN A 14 5.78 -4.96 -9.17
C GLN A 14 6.14 -4.13 -7.93
N GLY A 15 6.67 -2.93 -8.18
CA GLY A 15 7.30 -2.09 -7.16
C GLY A 15 6.59 -0.76 -6.95
N PRO A 16 7.11 0.11 -6.07
CA PRO A 16 6.65 1.49 -5.98
C PRO A 16 6.97 2.24 -7.28
N HIS A 17 6.21 3.28 -7.58
CA HIS A 17 6.48 4.12 -8.74
C HIS A 17 7.84 4.83 -8.59
N GLY A 18 8.66 4.77 -9.64
CA GLY A 18 9.95 5.43 -9.69
C GLY A 18 11.16 4.47 -9.60
N PRO A 19 12.37 5.02 -9.45
CA PRO A 19 13.62 4.27 -9.64
C PRO A 19 14.05 3.43 -8.42
N PHE A 20 13.26 3.39 -7.35
CA PHE A 20 13.69 2.79 -6.08
C PHE A 20 14.11 1.32 -6.22
N PHE A 21 13.26 0.47 -6.81
CA PHE A 21 13.60 -0.95 -6.98
C PHE A 21 14.78 -1.18 -7.92
N HIS A 22 14.94 -0.38 -8.98
CA HIS A 22 16.13 -0.48 -9.82
C HIS A 22 17.42 -0.10 -9.07
N ARG A 23 17.38 0.96 -8.24
CA ARG A 23 18.52 1.31 -7.39
C ARG A 23 18.83 0.21 -6.38
N LEU A 24 17.81 -0.37 -5.75
CA LEU A 24 17.98 -1.49 -4.83
C LEU A 24 18.58 -2.72 -5.55
N GLY A 25 18.07 -3.06 -6.73
CA GLY A 25 18.62 -4.15 -7.54
C GLY A 25 20.10 -3.94 -7.89
N ARG A 26 20.48 -2.72 -8.28
CA ARG A 26 21.89 -2.37 -8.53
C ARG A 26 22.76 -2.52 -7.28
N MET A 27 22.26 -2.15 -6.11
CA MET A 27 23.00 -2.32 -4.85
C MET A 27 23.17 -3.80 -4.50
N LEU A 28 22.14 -4.63 -4.69
CA LEU A 28 22.24 -6.08 -4.48
C LEU A 28 23.22 -6.73 -5.47
N ALA A 29 23.18 -6.31 -6.73
CA ALA A 29 24.12 -6.77 -7.75
C ALA A 29 25.57 -6.38 -7.39
N ALA A 30 25.79 -5.16 -6.92
CA ALA A 30 27.11 -4.72 -6.43
C ALA A 30 27.59 -5.52 -5.19
N ALA A 31 26.66 -6.04 -4.39
CA ALA A 31 26.95 -6.94 -3.28
C ALA A 31 27.16 -8.41 -3.69
N GLY A 32 27.13 -8.72 -4.99
CA GLY A 32 27.39 -10.06 -5.54
C GLY A 32 26.15 -10.93 -5.79
N ALA A 33 24.95 -10.41 -5.60
CA ALA A 33 23.72 -11.12 -5.90
C ALA A 33 23.36 -11.03 -7.39
N THR A 34 22.52 -11.95 -7.88
CA THR A 34 21.87 -11.82 -9.19
C THR A 34 20.47 -11.22 -8.99
N THR A 35 20.05 -10.31 -9.86
CA THR A 35 18.72 -9.70 -9.80
C THR A 35 17.98 -9.86 -11.11
N TRP A 36 16.69 -10.20 -11.02
CA TRP A 36 15.76 -10.30 -12.13
C TRP A 36 14.54 -9.44 -11.84
N ARG A 37 13.86 -8.95 -12.88
CA ARG A 37 12.62 -8.18 -12.76
C ARG A 37 11.55 -8.78 -13.65
N VAL A 38 10.43 -9.18 -13.08
CA VAL A 38 9.21 -9.40 -13.85
C VAL A 38 8.45 -8.09 -13.93
N GLY A 39 8.12 -7.66 -15.15
CA GLY A 39 7.29 -6.48 -15.36
C GLY A 39 5.97 -6.83 -16.02
N PHE A 40 4.89 -6.24 -15.50
CA PHE A 40 3.50 -6.53 -15.88
C PHE A 40 2.91 -5.44 -16.76
N ASN A 41 3.61 -4.32 -16.89
CA ASN A 41 3.23 -3.20 -17.74
C ASN A 41 4.47 -2.42 -18.20
N ARG A 42 4.26 -1.44 -19.08
CA ARG A 42 5.34 -0.61 -19.63
C ARG A 42 5.97 0.34 -18.60
N GLY A 43 5.25 0.71 -17.54
CA GLY A 43 5.81 1.46 -16.42
C GLY A 43 6.91 0.66 -15.72
N ASP A 44 6.66 -0.63 -15.43
CA ASP A 44 7.67 -1.53 -14.85
C ASP A 44 8.92 -1.64 -15.74
N ARG A 45 8.74 -1.72 -17.06
CA ARG A 45 9.84 -1.72 -18.03
C ARG A 45 10.63 -0.41 -18.01
N ALA A 46 9.95 0.73 -18.01
CA ALA A 46 10.59 2.04 -18.06
C ALA A 46 11.46 2.31 -16.82
N PHE A 47 11.05 1.80 -15.66
CA PHE A 47 11.83 1.91 -14.41
C PHE A 47 12.82 0.77 -14.18
N TRP A 48 12.98 -0.15 -15.13
CA TRP A 48 14.00 -1.19 -15.11
C TRP A 48 14.72 -1.26 -16.46
N PRO A 49 15.72 -0.38 -16.71
CA PRO A 49 16.32 -0.22 -18.02
C PRO A 49 17.21 -1.40 -18.46
N ASP A 50 17.66 -2.24 -17.52
CA ASP A 50 18.50 -3.40 -17.84
C ASP A 50 17.65 -4.52 -18.49
N THR A 51 17.77 -4.65 -19.81
CA THR A 51 17.00 -5.63 -20.59
C THR A 51 17.48 -7.06 -20.41
N ALA A 52 18.72 -7.29 -19.94
CA ALA A 52 19.24 -8.63 -19.74
C ALA A 52 18.62 -9.30 -18.49
N SER A 53 18.24 -8.50 -17.50
CA SER A 53 17.59 -8.97 -16.27
C SER A 53 16.07 -8.77 -16.24
N TYR A 54 15.49 -8.21 -17.30
CA TYR A 54 14.06 -7.93 -17.39
C TYR A 54 13.29 -9.04 -18.11
N ILE A 55 12.21 -9.51 -17.48
CA ILE A 55 11.32 -10.56 -17.96
C ILE A 55 9.93 -9.93 -18.18
N PRO A 56 9.52 -9.67 -19.44
CA PRO A 56 8.18 -9.15 -19.71
C PRO A 56 7.13 -10.25 -19.49
N TYR A 57 6.20 -10.03 -18.58
CA TYR A 57 5.03 -10.89 -18.44
C TYR A 57 3.85 -10.31 -19.22
N LYS A 58 3.39 -11.05 -20.24
CA LYS A 58 2.37 -10.60 -21.19
C LYS A 58 1.14 -11.51 -21.23
N ASP A 59 1.18 -12.63 -20.54
CA ASP A 59 0.10 -13.61 -20.51
C ASP A 59 -1.06 -13.17 -19.59
N PRO A 60 -2.22 -13.83 -19.69
CA PRO A 60 -3.35 -13.56 -18.80
C PRO A 60 -3.00 -13.85 -17.33
N PRO A 61 -3.49 -13.05 -16.35
CA PRO A 61 -3.20 -13.23 -14.93
C PRO A 61 -3.42 -14.65 -14.39
N GLU A 62 -4.33 -15.41 -14.99
CA GLU A 62 -4.66 -16.79 -14.64
C GLU A 62 -3.48 -17.75 -14.89
N ALA A 63 -2.58 -17.43 -15.84
CA ALA A 63 -1.39 -18.21 -16.13
C ALA A 63 -0.18 -17.84 -15.24
N TRP A 64 -0.34 -16.88 -14.34
CA TRP A 64 0.78 -16.29 -13.60
C TRP A 64 1.49 -17.29 -12.68
N ASP A 65 0.75 -18.13 -11.94
CA ASP A 65 1.36 -19.10 -11.02
C ASP A 65 2.29 -20.08 -11.75
N LEU A 66 1.85 -20.62 -12.89
CA LEU A 66 2.64 -21.53 -13.71
C LEU A 66 3.90 -20.84 -14.26
N CYS A 67 3.75 -19.64 -14.80
CA CYS A 67 4.86 -18.86 -15.33
C CYS A 67 5.89 -18.51 -14.24
N LEU A 68 5.41 -18.06 -13.08
CA LEU A 68 6.26 -17.72 -11.95
C LEU A 68 7.09 -18.92 -11.49
N ARG A 69 6.49 -20.11 -11.36
CA ARG A 69 7.19 -21.34 -10.97
C ARG A 69 8.26 -21.72 -11.98
N ALA A 70 7.98 -21.58 -13.28
CA ALA A 70 8.97 -21.81 -14.33
C ALA A 70 10.15 -20.83 -14.21
N ILE A 71 9.88 -19.53 -13.99
CA ILE A 71 10.92 -18.51 -13.77
C ILE A 71 11.77 -18.84 -12.54
N ILE A 72 11.13 -19.21 -11.42
CA ILE A 72 11.81 -19.58 -10.18
C ILE A 72 12.79 -20.73 -10.43
N ALA A 73 12.34 -21.78 -11.13
CA ALA A 73 13.17 -22.94 -11.43
C ALA A 73 14.31 -22.58 -12.40
N GLU A 74 14.00 -21.96 -13.53
CA GLU A 74 14.97 -21.62 -14.58
C GLU A 74 16.06 -20.69 -14.08
N LYS A 75 15.69 -19.67 -13.29
CA LYS A 75 16.63 -18.67 -12.78
C LYS A 75 17.18 -19.01 -11.39
N SER A 76 16.78 -20.15 -10.82
CA SER A 76 17.16 -20.61 -9.48
C SER A 76 16.93 -19.55 -8.39
N ILE A 77 15.78 -18.90 -8.42
CA ILE A 77 15.43 -17.79 -7.54
C ILE A 77 15.44 -18.25 -6.08
N THR A 78 16.07 -17.47 -5.21
CA THR A 78 16.14 -17.71 -3.75
C THR A 78 15.28 -16.74 -2.95
N ASP A 79 15.07 -15.54 -3.51
CA ASP A 79 14.44 -14.43 -2.81
C ASP A 79 13.46 -13.70 -3.75
N ILE A 80 12.24 -13.42 -3.29
CA ILE A 80 11.24 -12.62 -4.04
C ILE A 80 11.05 -11.27 -3.36
N VAL A 81 11.16 -10.19 -4.14
CA VAL A 81 10.98 -8.81 -3.68
C VAL A 81 9.72 -8.22 -4.28
N LEU A 82 8.82 -7.70 -3.46
CA LEU A 82 7.54 -7.17 -3.91
C LEU A 82 7.11 -5.92 -3.10
N TYR A 83 6.16 -5.16 -3.65
CA TYR A 83 5.59 -3.99 -2.99
C TYR A 83 4.09 -4.17 -2.74
N GLY A 84 3.74 -4.41 -1.48
CA GLY A 84 2.42 -4.81 -1.00
C GLY A 84 2.05 -6.25 -1.34
N ASP A 85 1.83 -7.08 -0.31
CA ASP A 85 1.67 -8.53 -0.42
C ASP A 85 0.26 -9.01 -0.75
N THR A 86 -0.74 -8.12 -0.70
CA THR A 86 -2.15 -8.44 -0.93
C THR A 86 -2.60 -8.29 -2.39
N ARG A 87 -1.78 -7.70 -3.27
CA ARG A 87 -2.11 -7.57 -4.70
C ARG A 87 -2.23 -8.97 -5.34
N PRO A 88 -3.18 -9.26 -6.23
CA PRO A 88 -3.41 -10.62 -6.74
C PRO A 88 -2.13 -11.32 -7.26
N ILE A 89 -1.33 -10.63 -8.07
CA ILE A 89 -0.05 -11.17 -8.59
C ILE A 89 0.99 -11.42 -7.49
N HIS A 90 0.99 -10.61 -6.43
CA HIS A 90 1.92 -10.74 -5.31
C HIS A 90 1.45 -11.82 -4.35
N ALA A 91 0.15 -11.90 -4.06
CA ALA A 91 -0.44 -12.93 -3.21
C ALA A 91 -0.14 -14.34 -3.75
N VAL A 92 -0.32 -14.55 -5.07
CA VAL A 92 0.09 -15.79 -5.75
C VAL A 92 1.58 -16.07 -5.56
N ALA A 93 2.42 -15.04 -5.72
CA ALA A 93 3.87 -15.20 -5.56
C ALA A 93 4.29 -15.51 -4.13
N VAL A 94 3.64 -14.93 -3.12
CA VAL A 94 3.89 -15.21 -1.70
C VAL A 94 3.53 -16.66 -1.38
N VAL A 95 2.40 -17.16 -1.88
CA VAL A 95 2.00 -18.56 -1.69
C VAL A 95 3.01 -19.51 -2.34
N ALA A 96 3.39 -19.25 -3.60
CA ALA A 96 4.38 -20.06 -4.31
C ALA A 96 5.75 -20.04 -3.62
N ALA A 97 6.22 -18.86 -3.20
CA ALA A 97 7.48 -18.69 -2.48
C ALA A 97 7.51 -19.48 -1.17
N ARG A 98 6.45 -19.40 -0.37
CA ARG A 98 6.33 -20.16 0.89
C ARG A 98 6.37 -21.66 0.65
N ALA A 99 5.65 -22.15 -0.36
CA ALA A 99 5.63 -23.57 -0.71
C ALA A 99 7.00 -24.10 -1.18
N LEU A 100 7.83 -23.22 -1.75
CA LEU A 100 9.17 -23.54 -2.26
C LEU A 100 10.29 -23.18 -1.27
N GLY A 101 9.96 -22.67 -0.08
CA GLY A 101 10.95 -22.27 0.93
C GLY A 101 11.79 -21.04 0.56
N LEU A 102 11.29 -20.17 -0.32
CA LEU A 102 11.97 -18.93 -0.72
C LEU A 102 11.77 -17.81 0.30
N THR A 103 12.74 -16.91 0.42
CA THR A 103 12.58 -15.70 1.24
C THR A 103 11.69 -14.70 0.52
N VAL A 104 10.70 -14.16 1.22
CA VAL A 104 9.84 -13.08 0.70
C VAL A 104 10.20 -11.76 1.37
N HIS A 105 10.55 -10.77 0.58
CA HIS A 105 10.86 -9.39 0.97
C HIS A 105 9.69 -8.48 0.55
N VAL A 106 8.94 -8.00 1.53
CA VAL A 106 7.76 -7.16 1.32
C VAL A 106 8.11 -5.73 1.67
N PHE A 107 7.95 -4.84 0.70
CA PHE A 107 8.00 -3.41 0.89
C PHE A 107 6.60 -2.83 0.90
N GLU A 108 6.38 -1.80 1.71
CA GLU A 108 5.11 -1.07 1.76
C GLU A 108 5.34 0.42 1.93
N GLU A 109 4.30 1.21 1.64
CA GLU A 109 4.34 2.63 1.99
C GLU A 109 4.58 2.79 3.49
N GLY A 110 5.59 3.58 3.89
CA GLY A 110 5.99 3.69 5.28
C GLY A 110 4.87 4.20 6.20
N TYR A 111 4.94 3.82 7.48
CA TYR A 111 4.02 4.31 8.52
C TYR A 111 4.07 5.84 8.65
N LEU A 112 5.26 6.43 8.46
CA LEU A 112 5.49 7.88 8.46
C LEU A 112 5.84 8.35 7.05
N ARG A 113 4.88 8.98 6.38
CA ARG A 113 5.01 9.45 4.99
C ARG A 113 5.42 10.92 4.93
N PRO A 114 6.08 11.35 3.84
CA PRO A 114 6.39 10.60 2.61
C PRO A 114 7.79 9.97 2.56
N HIS A 115 8.57 10.07 3.63
CA HIS A 115 10.02 9.84 3.58
C HIS A 115 10.46 8.39 3.82
N TRP A 116 9.57 7.54 4.34
CA TRP A 116 9.91 6.18 4.71
C TRP A 116 9.19 5.14 3.85
N VAL A 117 9.86 3.99 3.70
CA VAL A 117 9.31 2.75 3.18
C VAL A 117 9.45 1.70 4.27
N THR A 118 8.41 0.90 4.49
CA THR A 118 8.50 -0.23 5.42
C THR A 118 9.09 -1.41 4.67
N TYR A 119 9.97 -2.17 5.32
CA TYR A 119 10.51 -3.42 4.81
C TYR A 119 10.31 -4.52 5.85
N GLU A 120 9.69 -5.61 5.44
CA GLU A 120 9.44 -6.78 6.28
C GLU A 120 9.69 -8.07 5.52
N ARG A 121 10.02 -9.14 6.26
CA ARG A 121 10.12 -10.50 5.70
C ARG A 121 8.85 -11.28 5.96
N GLY A 122 8.36 -11.97 4.94
CA GLY A 122 7.25 -12.92 5.03
C GLY A 122 5.84 -12.32 4.90
N GLY A 123 5.66 -11.03 5.19
CA GLY A 123 4.36 -10.33 5.07
C GLY A 123 4.44 -8.89 5.59
N SER A 124 3.47 -8.06 5.23
CA SER A 124 3.34 -6.68 5.74
C SER A 124 1.94 -6.40 6.27
N ASN A 125 1.75 -5.29 6.98
CA ASN A 125 0.45 -4.90 7.55
C ASN A 125 -0.16 -6.03 8.40
N GLY A 126 -1.34 -6.57 8.04
CA GLY A 126 -1.97 -7.66 8.81
C GLY A 126 -1.23 -8.99 8.72
N HIS A 127 -0.34 -9.18 7.74
CA HIS A 127 0.57 -10.33 7.68
C HIS A 127 1.95 -10.05 8.32
N SER A 128 2.15 -8.86 8.90
CA SER A 128 3.37 -8.52 9.62
C SER A 128 3.58 -9.46 10.81
N ARG A 129 4.84 -9.79 11.07
CA ARG A 129 5.21 -10.51 12.31
C ARG A 129 4.78 -9.75 13.56
N LEU A 130 4.69 -8.42 13.49
CA LEU A 130 4.28 -7.55 14.59
C LEU A 130 2.88 -7.89 15.12
N MET A 131 1.98 -8.41 14.27
CA MET A 131 0.62 -8.79 14.68
C MET A 131 0.59 -9.95 15.68
N THR A 132 1.68 -10.72 15.77
CA THR A 132 1.82 -11.87 16.69
C THR A 132 2.82 -11.62 17.81
N MET A 133 3.55 -10.50 17.75
CA MET A 133 4.54 -10.16 18.77
C MET A 133 3.85 -9.51 19.97
N SER A 134 4.21 -9.94 21.17
CA SER A 134 3.89 -9.22 22.39
C SER A 134 4.71 -7.92 22.48
N ILE A 135 4.18 -6.93 23.20
CA ILE A 135 4.90 -5.68 23.49
C ILE A 135 6.28 -5.96 24.10
N ARG A 136 6.38 -6.95 24.99
CA ARG A 136 7.67 -7.35 25.59
C ARG A 136 8.67 -7.84 24.54
N GLN A 137 8.24 -8.68 23.60
CA GLN A 137 9.11 -9.15 22.51
C GLN A 137 9.56 -7.99 21.61
N MET A 138 8.68 -7.02 21.35
CA MET A 138 9.05 -5.82 20.60
C MET A 138 10.11 -4.99 21.35
N GLN A 139 9.91 -4.75 22.65
CA GLN A 139 10.88 -4.02 23.49
C GLN A 139 12.25 -4.71 23.48
N GLN A 140 12.29 -6.02 23.67
CA GLN A 140 13.53 -6.80 23.66
C GLN A 140 14.24 -6.76 22.30
N ALA A 141 13.50 -6.78 21.19
CA ALA A 141 14.09 -6.64 19.86
C ALA A 141 14.68 -5.23 19.63
N LEU A 142 14.05 -4.20 20.19
CA LEU A 142 14.51 -2.81 20.10
C LEU A 142 15.77 -2.56 20.93
N GLU A 143 15.95 -3.22 22.07
CA GLU A 143 17.19 -3.14 22.87
C GLU A 143 18.44 -3.58 22.09
N GLN A 144 18.26 -4.48 21.11
CA GLN A 144 19.33 -4.97 20.25
C GLN A 144 19.48 -4.17 18.95
N SER A 145 18.66 -3.14 18.75
CA SER A 145 18.61 -2.35 17.53
C SER A 145 19.39 -1.05 17.71
N ASP A 146 20.49 -0.91 16.99
CA ASP A 146 21.23 0.36 16.92
C ASP A 146 20.49 1.30 15.95
N MET A 147 19.69 2.24 16.48
CA MET A 147 18.85 3.12 15.67
C MET A 147 19.46 4.51 15.50
N GLU A 148 20.61 4.60 14.83
CA GLU A 148 20.92 5.84 14.09
C GLU A 148 20.12 5.84 12.79
N LEU A 149 18.83 6.18 12.90
CA LEU A 149 18.01 6.46 11.73
C LEU A 149 18.24 7.92 11.32
N PRO A 150 18.49 8.22 10.03
CA PRO A 150 18.58 9.59 9.60
C PRO A 150 17.23 10.30 9.85
N ASP A 151 17.27 11.50 10.43
CA ASP A 151 16.06 12.27 10.66
C ASP A 151 15.34 12.51 9.33
N ALA A 152 14.07 12.09 9.27
CA ALA A 152 13.22 12.51 8.16
C ALA A 152 13.03 14.03 8.26
N PRO A 153 13.14 14.75 7.13
CA PRO A 153 12.88 16.17 7.15
C PRO A 153 11.46 16.44 7.67
N ALA A 154 11.30 17.47 8.50
CA ALA A 154 10.03 17.88 9.09
C ALA A 154 9.08 18.53 8.06
N ARG A 155 8.85 17.85 6.93
CA ARG A 155 7.99 18.29 5.82
C ARG A 155 6.80 17.35 5.71
N TRP A 156 5.74 17.67 6.44
CA TRP A 156 4.49 16.92 6.35
C TRP A 156 3.81 17.15 4.99
N GLY A 157 3.42 16.07 4.31
CA GLY A 157 2.60 16.14 3.09
C GLY A 157 3.33 16.51 1.80
N ASP A 158 4.66 16.36 1.71
CA ASP A 158 5.38 16.57 0.43
C ASP A 158 5.09 15.44 -0.57
N MET A 159 4.02 15.61 -1.36
CA MET A 159 3.59 14.62 -2.34
C MET A 159 4.26 14.81 -3.72
N ARG A 160 5.19 15.77 -3.89
CA ARG A 160 5.71 16.16 -5.21
C ARG A 160 6.35 14.98 -5.95
N GLN A 161 7.22 14.24 -5.27
CA GLN A 161 7.87 13.08 -5.88
C GLN A 161 6.88 11.94 -6.14
N HIS A 162 5.96 11.68 -5.21
CA HIS A 162 4.92 10.68 -5.40
C HIS A 162 4.04 10.99 -6.62
N MET A 163 3.61 12.25 -6.76
CA MET A 163 2.85 12.72 -7.92
C MET A 163 3.66 12.66 -9.21
N PHE A 164 4.91 13.12 -9.20
CA PHE A 164 5.77 13.12 -10.39
C PHE A 164 6.04 11.70 -10.89
N TRP A 165 6.53 10.81 -10.02
CA TRP A 165 6.82 9.42 -10.39
C TRP A 165 5.55 8.65 -10.70
N GLY A 166 4.46 8.93 -9.97
CA GLY A 166 3.14 8.37 -10.27
C GLY A 166 2.65 8.76 -11.65
N ALA A 167 2.68 10.05 -11.98
CA ALA A 167 2.26 10.56 -13.29
C ALA A 167 3.12 9.99 -14.42
N LEU A 168 4.45 9.94 -14.23
CA LEU A 168 5.36 9.39 -15.22
C LEU A 168 5.16 7.88 -15.42
N TYR A 169 4.94 7.12 -14.34
CA TYR A 169 4.61 5.69 -14.42
C TYR A 169 3.33 5.46 -15.21
N HIS A 170 2.27 6.20 -14.87
CA HIS A 170 0.98 6.07 -15.56
C HIS A 170 1.03 6.55 -17.00
N TRP A 171 1.84 7.55 -17.33
CA TRP A 171 2.11 7.95 -18.71
C TRP A 171 2.67 6.79 -19.55
N PHE A 172 3.64 6.04 -19.01
CA PHE A 172 4.18 4.86 -19.71
C PHE A 172 3.14 3.74 -19.84
N VAL A 173 2.31 3.52 -18.81
CA VAL A 173 1.21 2.54 -18.87
C VAL A 173 0.21 2.93 -19.97
N LEU A 174 -0.22 4.19 -20.01
CA LEU A 174 -1.18 4.71 -21.00
C LEU A 174 -0.63 4.66 -22.42
N THR A 175 0.59 5.12 -22.64
CA THR A 175 1.23 5.11 -23.97
C THR A 175 1.72 3.73 -24.39
N GLY A 176 1.69 2.76 -23.48
CA GLY A 176 2.25 1.41 -23.64
C GLY A 176 1.25 0.27 -23.71
N PHE A 177 -0.05 0.56 -23.74
CA PHE A 177 -1.09 -0.47 -23.62
C PHE A 177 -1.01 -1.57 -24.68
N TRP A 178 -0.48 -1.25 -25.88
CA TRP A 178 -0.29 -2.20 -26.96
C TRP A 178 0.74 -3.30 -26.65
N ASP A 179 1.75 -3.01 -25.82
CA ASP A 179 2.85 -3.94 -25.49
C ASP A 179 2.44 -4.92 -24.36
N TYR A 180 1.43 -4.57 -23.57
CA TYR A 180 0.90 -5.34 -22.43
C TYR A 180 -0.63 -5.40 -22.44
N ARG A 181 -1.20 -6.11 -23.43
CA ARG A 181 -2.65 -6.17 -23.66
C ARG A 181 -3.44 -6.85 -22.55
N ASN A 182 -2.83 -7.81 -21.85
CA ASN A 182 -3.46 -8.56 -20.76
C ASN A 182 -3.29 -7.88 -19.39
N PHE A 183 -2.65 -6.70 -19.33
CA PHE A 183 -2.49 -5.98 -18.07
C PHE A 183 -3.86 -5.50 -17.55
N ARG A 184 -4.26 -6.01 -16.40
CA ARG A 184 -5.42 -5.53 -15.65
C ARG A 184 -4.95 -4.71 -14.46
N PRO A 185 -5.26 -3.40 -14.38
CA PRO A 185 -5.01 -2.61 -13.19
C PRO A 185 -5.72 -3.24 -11.99
N HIS A 186 -5.02 -3.29 -10.86
CA HIS A 186 -5.56 -3.76 -9.58
C HIS A 186 -6.43 -2.70 -8.88
N ARG A 187 -6.37 -1.45 -9.33
CA ARG A 187 -7.27 -0.39 -8.84
C ARG A 187 -8.63 -0.51 -9.51
N ALA A 188 -9.69 -0.48 -8.70
CA ALA A 188 -11.08 -0.60 -9.16
C ALA A 188 -11.56 0.55 -10.07
N LEU A 189 -10.86 1.69 -10.07
CA LEU A 189 -11.19 2.82 -10.94
C LEU A 189 -10.17 3.01 -12.06
N THR A 190 -10.70 3.37 -13.22
CA THR A 190 -9.90 3.84 -14.35
C THR A 190 -9.33 5.23 -14.06
N VAL A 191 -8.20 5.55 -14.72
CA VAL A 191 -7.53 6.87 -14.59
C VAL A 191 -8.48 8.03 -14.91
N GLY A 192 -9.38 7.87 -15.88
CA GLY A 192 -10.37 8.88 -16.25
C GLY A 192 -11.43 9.11 -15.18
N GLN A 193 -11.93 8.06 -14.54
CA GLN A 193 -12.87 8.18 -13.42
C GLN A 193 -12.21 8.86 -12.21
N GLU A 194 -10.97 8.51 -11.92
CA GLU A 194 -10.17 9.14 -10.85
C GLU A 194 -9.99 10.64 -11.13
N PHE A 195 -9.69 11.02 -12.37
CA PHE A 195 -9.58 12.42 -12.79
C PHE A 195 -10.88 13.21 -12.57
N VAL A 196 -12.04 12.66 -12.97
CA VAL A 196 -13.35 13.32 -12.76
C VAL A 196 -13.63 13.52 -11.27
N LEU A 197 -13.32 12.53 -10.43
CA LEU A 197 -13.47 12.63 -8.97
C LEU A 197 -12.55 13.72 -8.39
N TYR A 198 -11.30 13.81 -8.85
CA TYR A 198 -10.39 14.89 -8.47
C TYR A 198 -10.89 16.27 -8.93
N CYS A 199 -11.39 16.41 -10.16
CA CYS A 199 -11.96 17.65 -10.66
C CYS A 199 -13.16 18.10 -9.82
N LYS A 200 -14.11 17.19 -9.56
CA LYS A 200 -15.28 17.44 -8.71
C LYS A 200 -14.84 17.89 -7.31
N ARG A 201 -13.84 17.22 -6.75
CA ARG A 201 -13.28 17.55 -5.45
C ARG A 201 -12.66 18.95 -5.43
N LEU A 202 -11.89 19.29 -6.46
CA LEU A 202 -11.24 20.59 -6.60
C LEU A 202 -12.27 21.73 -6.65
N VAL A 203 -13.36 21.54 -7.40
CA VAL A 203 -14.49 22.48 -7.45
C VAL A 203 -15.16 22.63 -6.07
N LEU A 204 -15.32 21.55 -5.31
CA LEU A 204 -15.97 21.55 -4.01
C LEU A 204 -15.05 21.90 -2.84
N LEU A 205 -13.74 22.10 -3.06
CA LEU A 205 -12.75 22.38 -2.01
C LEU A 205 -13.15 23.55 -1.09
N PRO A 206 -13.64 24.71 -1.59
CA PRO A 206 -14.03 25.83 -0.73
C PRO A 206 -15.17 25.46 0.21
N VAL A 207 -16.19 24.76 -0.31
CA VAL A 207 -17.35 24.31 0.46
C VAL A 207 -16.93 23.30 1.53
N HIS A 208 -16.11 22.32 1.17
CA HIS A 208 -15.58 21.34 2.12
C HIS A 208 -14.71 21.99 3.20
N ARG A 209 -13.91 23.00 2.83
CA ARG A 209 -13.08 23.76 3.78
C ARG A 209 -13.93 24.51 4.79
N LEU A 210 -14.95 25.23 4.35
CA LEU A 210 -15.86 25.98 5.24
C LEU A 210 -16.62 25.04 6.18
N ARG A 211 -17.19 23.95 5.64
CA ARG A 211 -17.87 22.92 6.46
C ARG A 211 -16.94 22.31 7.51
N ARG A 212 -15.70 22.00 7.13
CA ARG A 212 -14.70 21.48 8.06
C ARG A 212 -14.38 22.48 9.16
N ILE A 213 -14.16 23.75 8.82
CA ILE A 213 -13.90 24.81 9.82
C ILE A 213 -15.07 24.91 10.80
N ALA A 214 -16.31 24.98 10.30
CA ALA A 214 -17.49 25.07 11.16
C ALA A 214 -17.65 23.85 12.07
N ALA A 215 -17.50 22.63 11.52
CA ALA A 215 -17.58 21.40 12.30
C ALA A 215 -16.48 21.31 13.37
N THR A 216 -15.23 21.64 13.01
CA THR A 216 -14.12 21.65 13.96
C THR A 216 -14.35 22.69 15.05
N TRP A 217 -14.81 23.89 14.71
CA TRP A 217 -15.11 24.94 15.68
C TRP A 217 -16.21 24.49 16.65
N ALA A 218 -17.30 23.91 16.14
CA ALA A 218 -18.40 23.40 16.97
C ALA A 218 -17.94 22.30 17.94
N ILE A 219 -17.07 21.38 17.50
CA ILE A 219 -16.51 20.34 18.37
C ILE A 219 -15.59 20.95 19.44
N GLN A 220 -14.73 21.89 19.08
CA GLN A 220 -13.78 22.52 20.00
C GLN A 220 -14.45 23.41 21.06
N HIS A 221 -15.56 24.07 20.70
CA HIS A 221 -16.25 25.02 21.59
C HIS A 221 -17.53 24.46 22.22
N GLY A 222 -17.96 23.25 21.83
CA GLY A 222 -19.21 22.65 22.29
C GLY A 222 -19.19 22.16 23.75
N GLY A 223 -18.02 22.01 24.37
CA GLY A 223 -17.87 21.61 25.78
C GLY A 223 -18.26 20.16 26.12
N ALA A 224 -18.94 19.45 25.22
CA ALA A 224 -19.31 18.05 25.40
C ALA A 224 -18.10 17.12 25.19
N PRO A 225 -17.90 16.11 26.06
CA PRO A 225 -16.94 15.04 25.80
C PRO A 225 -17.30 14.31 24.50
N TYR A 226 -16.31 13.92 23.71
CA TYR A 226 -16.55 13.20 22.47
C TYR A 226 -15.65 11.98 22.28
N HIS A 227 -16.16 11.01 21.54
CA HIS A 227 -15.45 9.81 21.12
C HIS A 227 -15.14 9.93 19.63
N LEU A 228 -13.88 9.78 19.26
CA LEU A 228 -13.42 10.00 17.89
C LEU A 228 -13.28 8.66 17.14
N VAL A 229 -13.97 8.55 16.00
CA VAL A 229 -13.88 7.40 15.10
C VAL A 229 -13.13 7.85 13.84
N ILE A 230 -11.93 7.29 13.64
CA ILE A 230 -11.12 7.59 12.45
C ILE A 230 -11.50 6.61 11.34
N LEU A 231 -12.03 7.13 10.24
CA LEU A 231 -12.47 6.31 9.11
C LEU A 231 -11.32 6.03 8.14
N GLN A 232 -11.28 4.80 7.64
CA GLN A 232 -10.41 4.36 6.55
C GLN A 232 -11.20 4.27 5.23
N LEU A 233 -10.50 4.10 4.11
CA LEU A 233 -11.14 3.85 2.82
C LEU A 233 -11.61 2.39 2.77
N GLU A 234 -12.85 2.16 2.35
CA GLU A 234 -13.42 0.80 2.22
C GLU A 234 -12.67 -0.09 1.22
N HIS A 235 -12.01 0.52 0.24
CA HIS A 235 -11.22 -0.17 -0.77
C HIS A 235 -9.72 -0.25 -0.44
N ASP A 236 -9.31 0.17 0.76
CA ASP A 236 -7.95 -0.05 1.23
C ASP A 236 -7.73 -1.55 1.46
N ALA A 237 -6.56 -2.05 1.08
CA ALA A 237 -6.17 -3.44 1.33
C ALA A 237 -6.21 -3.76 2.84
N SER A 238 -5.90 -2.78 3.70
CA SER A 238 -6.00 -2.96 5.15
C SER A 238 -7.43 -3.23 5.62
N PHE A 239 -8.43 -2.56 5.01
CA PHE A 239 -9.83 -2.78 5.34
C PHE A 239 -10.33 -4.10 4.75
N GLN A 240 -10.04 -4.37 3.47
CA GLN A 240 -10.57 -5.54 2.77
C GLN A 240 -9.93 -6.87 3.20
N MET A 241 -8.64 -6.87 3.52
CA MET A 241 -7.87 -8.10 3.76
C MET A 241 -7.51 -8.33 5.22
N HIS A 242 -7.51 -7.27 6.04
CA HIS A 242 -7.00 -7.33 7.42
C HIS A 242 -8.02 -6.85 8.46
N SER A 243 -9.26 -6.57 8.05
CA SER A 243 -10.34 -6.26 8.97
C SER A 243 -11.40 -7.38 8.95
N PRO A 244 -12.18 -7.56 10.03
CA PRO A 244 -13.31 -8.49 10.05
C PRO A 244 -14.54 -7.95 9.30
N PHE A 245 -14.47 -6.73 8.75
CA PHE A 245 -15.62 -6.06 8.13
C PHE A 245 -15.57 -6.22 6.61
N THR A 246 -16.71 -6.56 6.03
CA THR A 246 -16.86 -6.64 4.57
C THR A 246 -17.20 -5.29 3.97
N THR A 247 -17.94 -4.46 4.73
CA THR A 247 -18.38 -3.14 4.29
C THR A 247 -18.17 -2.09 5.37
N MET A 248 -18.04 -0.82 4.97
CA MET A 248 -17.96 0.29 5.92
C MET A 248 -19.24 0.40 6.76
N ALA A 249 -20.40 0.02 6.21
CA ALA A 249 -21.68 0.04 6.92
C ALA A 249 -21.71 -0.91 8.12
N GLU A 250 -21.11 -2.10 8.02
CA GLU A 250 -20.97 -3.04 9.13
C GLU A 250 -20.13 -2.45 10.27
N PHE A 251 -19.00 -1.84 9.92
CA PHE A 251 -18.15 -1.15 10.89
C PHE A 251 -18.90 0.00 11.60
N LEU A 252 -19.59 0.85 10.83
CA LEU A 252 -20.37 1.95 11.37
C LEU A 252 -21.48 1.46 12.30
N THR A 253 -22.18 0.40 11.92
CA THR A 253 -23.25 -0.20 12.74
C THR A 253 -22.70 -0.67 14.09
N LEU A 254 -21.60 -1.42 14.09
CA LEU A 254 -20.96 -1.89 15.32
C LEU A 254 -20.58 -0.73 16.25
N VAL A 255 -19.97 0.32 15.70
CA VAL A 255 -19.50 1.46 16.47
C VAL A 255 -20.67 2.28 17.03
N VAL A 256 -21.68 2.57 16.21
CA VAL A 256 -22.86 3.35 16.64
C VAL A 256 -23.64 2.58 17.71
N GLU A 257 -23.87 1.28 17.52
CA GLU A 257 -24.56 0.46 18.53
C GLU A 257 -23.77 0.35 19.83
N GLY A 258 -22.45 0.13 19.74
CA GLY A 258 -21.58 0.06 20.92
C GLY A 258 -21.57 1.39 21.69
N PHE A 259 -21.52 2.51 20.97
CA PHE A 259 -21.62 3.84 21.56
C PHE A 259 -22.97 4.08 22.22
N ALA A 260 -24.08 3.79 21.53
CA ALA A 260 -25.42 3.98 22.07
C ALA A 260 -25.69 3.14 23.32
N LYS A 261 -25.12 1.93 23.41
CA LYS A 261 -25.26 1.04 24.57
C LYS A 261 -24.37 1.46 25.74
N GLY A 262 -23.17 1.98 25.48
CA GLY A 262 -22.14 2.16 26.51
C GLY A 262 -21.84 3.61 26.92
N ALA A 263 -22.08 4.60 26.05
CA ALA A 263 -21.65 5.97 26.30
C ALA A 263 -22.68 6.77 27.12
N PRO A 264 -22.25 7.67 28.02
CA PRO A 264 -23.14 8.60 28.67
C PRO A 264 -23.87 9.49 27.66
N ARG A 265 -25.14 9.82 27.91
CA ARG A 265 -26.01 10.58 26.98
C ARG A 265 -25.49 11.98 26.61
N HIS A 266 -24.59 12.56 27.39
CA HIS A 266 -24.00 13.86 27.13
C HIS A 266 -22.70 13.79 26.31
N HIS A 267 -22.25 12.57 25.94
CA HIS A 267 -21.10 12.38 25.07
C HIS A 267 -21.54 12.38 23.60
N HIS A 268 -20.65 12.84 22.73
CA HIS A 268 -20.89 12.88 21.28
C HIS A 268 -19.97 11.87 20.56
N LEU A 269 -20.49 11.28 19.49
CA LEU A 269 -19.68 10.44 18.59
C LEU A 269 -19.27 11.26 17.36
N VAL A 270 -17.98 11.37 17.10
CA VAL A 270 -17.42 12.18 16.02
C VAL A 270 -16.71 11.29 15.01
N PHE A 271 -17.20 11.30 13.77
CA PHE A 271 -16.58 10.57 12.66
C PHE A 271 -15.61 11.46 11.89
N LYS A 272 -14.34 11.07 11.84
CA LYS A 272 -13.29 11.72 11.07
C LYS A 272 -13.08 10.97 9.76
N ALA A 273 -13.64 11.49 8.67
CA ALA A 273 -13.45 10.94 7.32
C ALA A 273 -11.99 10.94 6.87
N HIS A 274 -11.63 9.95 6.05
CA HIS A 274 -10.31 9.83 5.42
C HIS A 274 -10.05 11.01 4.47
N PRO A 275 -8.82 11.57 4.39
CA PRO A 275 -8.51 12.68 3.50
C PRO A 275 -8.65 12.37 2.01
N LEU A 276 -8.74 11.10 1.60
CA LEU A 276 -8.99 10.70 0.21
C LEU A 276 -10.40 10.16 -0.01
N GLU A 277 -11.29 10.30 0.98
CA GLU A 277 -12.70 9.96 0.81
C GLU A 277 -13.30 10.85 -0.29
N ASP A 278 -13.77 10.23 -1.36
CA ASP A 278 -14.28 10.89 -2.56
C ASP A 278 -15.78 10.64 -2.80
N GLY A 279 -16.44 9.99 -1.83
CA GLY A 279 -17.88 9.76 -1.83
C GLY A 279 -18.32 8.53 -2.61
N ARG A 280 -17.39 7.62 -2.95
CA ARG A 280 -17.72 6.28 -3.48
C ARG A 280 -18.61 5.50 -2.52
N THR A 281 -18.30 5.57 -1.23
CA THR A 281 -19.16 5.05 -0.17
C THR A 281 -19.94 6.21 0.44
N PRO A 282 -21.28 6.15 0.51
CA PRO A 282 -22.09 7.25 1.06
C PRO A 282 -22.07 7.24 2.60
N VAL A 283 -20.87 7.30 3.20
CA VAL A 283 -20.62 7.20 4.64
C VAL A 283 -21.51 8.15 5.46
N ALA A 284 -21.64 9.41 5.01
CA ALA A 284 -22.47 10.40 5.72
C ALA A 284 -23.96 10.03 5.71
N ARG A 285 -24.46 9.44 4.62
CA ARG A 285 -25.85 8.95 4.54
C ARG A 285 -26.03 7.75 5.46
N GLU A 286 -25.05 6.87 5.52
CA GLU A 286 -25.11 5.67 6.35
C GLU A 286 -25.07 6.02 7.85
N ILE A 287 -24.23 6.97 8.25
CA ILE A 287 -24.24 7.49 9.62
C ILE A 287 -25.62 8.06 9.97
N HIS A 288 -26.21 8.87 9.08
CA HIS A 288 -27.54 9.45 9.33
C HIS A 288 -28.67 8.41 9.37
N ARG A 289 -28.50 7.25 8.71
CA ARG A 289 -29.45 6.13 8.80
C ARG A 289 -29.39 5.44 10.16
N LEU A 290 -28.22 5.42 10.79
CA LEU A 290 -27.93 4.70 12.04
C LEU A 290 -28.15 5.54 13.31
N THR A 291 -28.29 6.86 13.18
CA THR A 291 -28.50 7.81 14.28
C THR A 291 -29.87 8.47 14.19
#